data_AF-A0A5C7YZ37-F1
#
_entry.id   AF-A0A5C7YZ37-F1
#
_cell.length_a   1.000
_cell.length_b   1.000
_cell.length_c   1.000
_cell.angle_alpha   90.00
_cell.angle_beta   90.00
_cell.angle_gamma   90.00
#
_symmetry.space_group_name_H-M   'P 1'
#
loop_
_entity.id
_entity.type
_entity.pdbx_description
1 polymer ?
#
loop_
_entity_poly.entity_id
_entity_poly.type
_entity_poly.pdbx_seq_one_letter_code
_entity_poly.pdbx_strand_id
1 'polypeptide(L)' 'MADPMRIRAQASGDKATVRVLMSHEMESGQRKDAAGKLVPAWHITGVTAARNGKQVLAAEWGPAVS' A
#
# COMPACT_ATOMS: atom_id res chain seq x y z
N MET A 1 9.66 4.61 -13.38
CA MET A 1 9.86 5.55 -12.26
C MET A 1 8.64 5.38 -11.37
N ALA A 2 8.79 5.05 -10.09
CA ALA A 2 7.62 4.86 -9.22
C ALA A 2 6.86 6.19 -9.16
N ASP A 3 5.55 6.15 -9.43
CA ASP A 3 4.73 7.34 -9.30
C ASP A 3 4.79 7.83 -7.85
N PRO A 4 4.96 9.14 -7.62
CA PRO A 4 5.01 9.66 -6.27
C PRO A 4 3.68 9.36 -5.54
N MET A 5 3.78 8.80 -4.33
CA MET A 5 2.62 8.56 -3.48
C MET A 5 1.85 9.87 -3.27
N ARG A 6 0.52 9.81 -3.35
CA ARG A 6 -0.33 10.99 -3.11
C ARG A 6 -0.90 10.92 -1.71
N ILE A 7 -0.56 11.91 -0.89
CA ILE A 7 -1.06 12.02 0.49
C ILE A 7 -2.00 13.23 0.58
N ARG A 8 -3.18 13.02 1.17
CA ARG A 8 -4.13 14.09 1.51
C ARG A 8 -4.49 13.97 2.99
N ALA A 9 -4.42 15.07 3.71
CA ALA A 9 -4.84 15.15 5.10
C ALA A 9 -5.94 16.21 5.25
N GLN A 10 -6.97 15.88 6.01
CA GLN A 10 -8.04 16.81 6.39
C GLN A 10 -8.18 16.80 7.91
N ALA A 11 -7.95 17.95 8.54
CA ALA A 11 -8.15 18.13 9.97
C ALA A 11 -9.57 18.66 10.24
N SER A 12 -10.22 18.11 11.26
CA SER A 12 -11.50 18.59 11.77
C SER A 12 -11.52 18.44 13.29
N GLY A 13 -11.57 19.57 14.00
CA GLY A 13 -11.36 19.62 15.45
C GLY A 13 -10.05 18.91 15.83
N ASP A 14 -10.17 17.91 16.71
CA ASP A 14 -9.02 17.17 17.26
C ASP A 14 -8.61 15.95 16.45
N LYS A 15 -9.25 15.69 15.29
CA LYS A 15 -9.01 14.51 14.45
C LYS A 15 -8.47 14.92 13.09
N ALA A 16 -7.58 14.08 12.53
CA ALA A 16 -7.10 14.22 11.17
C ALA A 16 -7.39 12.94 10.38
N THR A 17 -8.09 13.07 9.26
CA THR A 17 -8.27 11.98 8.29
C THR A 17 -7.14 12.08 7.27
N VAL A 18 -6.29 11.05 7.22
CA VAL A 18 -5.19 10.95 6.26
C VAL A 18 -5.52 9.86 5.25
N ARG A 19 -5.43 10.19 3.96
CA ARG A 19 -5.61 9.26 2.84
C ARG A 19 -4.32 9.23 2.02
N VAL A 20 -3.83 8.03 1.77
CA VAL A 20 -2.63 7.79 0.96
C VAL A 20 -3.02 6.93 -0.22
N LEU A 21 -2.63 7.35 -1.42
CA LEU A 21 -2.72 6.55 -2.63
C LEU A 21 -1.30 6.15 -3.04
N MET A 22 -1.05 4.85 -3.11
CA MET A 22 0.21 4.24 -3.51
C MET A 22 -0.03 3.51 -4.84
N SER A 23 0.56 4.00 -5.92
CA SER A 23 0.52 3.29 -7.20
C SER A 23 1.44 2.08 -7.13
N HIS A 24 0.87 0.88 -7.06
CA HIS A 24 1.61 -0.38 -7.04
C HIS A 24 0.81 -1.43 -7.81
N GLU A 25 1.49 -2.34 -8.52
CA GLU A 25 0.83 -3.36 -9.36
C GLU A 25 0.05 -4.41 -8.55
N MET A 26 0.48 -4.64 -7.30
CA MET A 26 -0.14 -5.59 -6.36
C MET A 26 -0.35 -6.98 -6.99
N GLU A 27 0.67 -7.50 -7.67
CA GLU A 27 0.66 -8.83 -8.26
C GLU A 27 0.49 -9.89 -7.16
N SER A 28 -0.62 -10.62 -7.21
CA SER A 28 -1.01 -11.58 -6.18
C SER A 28 -0.21 -12.89 -6.25
N GLY A 29 0.45 -13.12 -7.37
CA GLY A 29 1.17 -14.36 -7.66
C GLY A 29 0.28 -15.49 -8.21
N GLN A 30 -1.01 -15.20 -8.43
CA GLN A 30 -1.98 -16.17 -8.95
C GLN A 30 -2.13 -16.09 -10.48
N ARG A 31 -1.68 -14.99 -11.09
CA ARG A 31 -1.74 -14.79 -12.54
C ARG A 31 -0.73 -15.70 -13.24
N LYS A 32 -1.11 -16.19 -14.42
CA LYS A 32 -0.21 -16.92 -15.33
C LYS A 32 0.28 -16.02 -16.46
N ASP A 33 1.52 -16.22 -16.87
CA ASP A 33 2.09 -15.60 -18.07
C ASP A 33 1.63 -16.31 -19.36
N ALA A 34 2.09 -15.82 -20.51
CA ALA A 34 1.77 -16.40 -21.82
C ALA A 34 2.32 -17.84 -22.00
N ALA A 35 3.31 -18.24 -21.22
CA ALA A 35 3.85 -19.60 -21.20
C ALA A 35 3.13 -20.51 -20.19
N GLY A 36 2.08 -20.01 -19.51
CA GLY A 36 1.29 -20.74 -18.53
C GLY A 36 1.94 -20.87 -17.15
N LYS A 37 3.08 -20.20 -16.91
CA LYS A 37 3.77 -20.21 -15.62
C LYS A 37 3.19 -19.15 -14.68
N LEU A 38 3.17 -19.45 -13.38
CA LEU A 38 2.75 -18.47 -12.38
C LEU A 38 3.75 -17.31 -12.33
N VAL A 39 3.21 -16.10 -12.31
CA VAL A 39 3.98 -14.89 -12.07
C VAL A 39 4.25 -14.81 -10.58
N PRO A 40 5.48 -14.48 -10.13
CA PRO A 40 5.77 -14.34 -8.71
C PRO A 40 4.94 -13.23 -8.05
N ALA A 41 4.53 -13.46 -6.80
CA ALA A 41 3.82 -12.43 -6.03
C ALA A 41 4.72 -11.20 -5.84
N TRP A 42 4.16 -10.03 -6.11
CA TRP A 42 4.80 -8.74 -5.92
C TRP A 42 3.76 -7.72 -5.45
N HIS A 43 3.64 -7.58 -4.14
CA HIS A 43 2.73 -6.66 -3.48
C HIS A 43 3.43 -5.95 -2.32
N ILE A 44 2.84 -4.84 -1.87
CA ILE A 44 3.26 -4.20 -0.63
C ILE A 44 2.95 -5.15 0.52
N THR A 45 3.94 -5.47 1.35
CA THR A 45 3.79 -6.42 2.47
C THR A 45 3.59 -5.72 3.81
N GLY A 46 4.17 -4.53 3.99
CA GLY A 46 4.13 -3.80 5.26
C GLY A 46 3.90 -2.31 5.03
N VAL A 47 3.04 -1.71 5.85
CA VAL A 47 2.77 -0.27 5.85
C VAL A 47 2.87 0.25 7.28
N THR A 48 3.70 1.28 7.47
CA THR A 48 3.83 1.99 8.73
C THR A 48 3.51 3.47 8.52
N ALA A 49 2.69 4.04 9.41
CA ALA A 49 2.50 5.48 9.48
C ALA A 49 2.93 6.00 10.85
N ALA A 50 3.63 7.13 10.87
CA ALA A 50 4.09 7.78 12.09
C ALA A 50 3.68 9.25 12.11
N ARG A 51 3.31 9.74 13.29
CA ARG A 51 3.09 11.16 13.58
C ARG A 51 4.14 11.63 14.58
N ASN A 52 4.97 12.59 14.20
CA ASN A 52 6.06 13.13 15.03
C ASN A 52 6.96 12.03 15.60
N GLY A 53 7.35 11.05 14.76
CA GLY A 53 8.20 9.93 15.17
C GLY A 53 7.49 8.83 15.97
N LYS A 54 6.22 9.01 16.37
CA LYS A 54 5.42 7.97 17.03
C LYS A 54 4.59 7.21 16.02
N GLN A 55 4.75 5.88 15.99
CA GLN A 55 3.93 5.01 15.14
C GLN A 55 2.45 5.13 15.52
N VAL A 56 1.61 5.37 14.52
CA VAL A 56 0.14 5.45 14.65
C VAL A 56 -0.57 4.35 13.88
N LEU A 57 0.10 3.72 12.92
CA LEU A 57 -0.39 2.54 12.19
C LEU A 57 0.79 1.64 11.84
N ALA A 58 0.59 0.33 12.01
CA ALA A 58 1.38 -0.72 11.39
C ALA A 58 0.41 -1.77 10.85
N ALA A 59 0.58 -2.15 9.59
CA ALA A 59 -0.27 -3.13 8.92
C ALA A 59 0.58 -4.05 8.05
N GLU A 60 0.27 -5.33 8.11
CA GLU A 60 0.79 -6.36 7.20
C GLU A 60 -0.27 -6.63 6.14
N TRP A 61 0.13 -6.59 4.87
CA TRP A 61 -0.74 -6.74 3.71
C TRP A 61 -0.45 -8.04 2.99
N GLY A 62 -1.51 -8.78 2.70
CA GLY A 62 -1.46 -9.98 1.87
C GLY A 62 -1.69 -9.68 0.39
N PRO A 63 -1.54 -10.69 -0.47
CA PRO A 63 -1.70 -10.57 -1.92
C PRO A 63 -3.14 -10.26 -2.39
N ALA A 64 -4.11 -10.20 -1.46
CA ALA A 64 -5.51 -9.89 -1.74
C ALA A 64 -5.86 -8.40 -1.53
N VAL A 65 -4.89 -7.55 -1.17
CA VAL A 65 -5.06 -6.10 -1.01
C VAL A 65 -4.88 -5.40 -2.37
N SER A 66 -5.68 -4.36 -2.64
CA SER A 66 -5.68 -3.58 -3.89
C SER A 66 -5.49 -2.08 -3.67
#